data_AF-A0A965V5E8-F1
#
_entry.id   AF-A0A965V5E8-F1
#
_cell.length_a   1.000
_cell.length_b   1.000
_cell.length_c   1.000
_cell.angle_alpha   90.00
_cell.angle_beta   90.00
_cell.angle_gamma   90.00
#
_symmetry.space_group_name_H-M   'P 1'
#
loop_
_entity.id
_entity.type
_entity.pdbx_description
1 polymer ?
#
loop_
_entity_poly.entity_id
_entity_poly.type
_entity_poly.pdbx_seq_one_letter_code
_entity_poly.pdbx_strand_id
1 'polypeptide(L)'
;KNPFGSLFSDGNFLYGMTVTGGINDDGTIFRILPDGAGYEKLIDFAGTTNGSNPSSALISDNVFLYGTTQAGGTSNQGIIFKILPDGSGFEKLMDFDGSTSGGNPIGSLVFDGTFLYGMTYDGGINNLGTVFKIKPDGSNFIKLMDFDGVSNGGHPYGSLICDGNFLYGLTNVGGSNNLGTIFKIMIDGTGYLKLLDFTGTTNGSNPLGSLISDGTFLYGMTEKGGINNIGTIFKIMPDGSGYVKLVEYTDSINGSNPYGTLETDGTFLYGTTWKGGEHNQGTIFKLMPDGTGLVKMLDFSGSTNASYPGESLIYEAPFLYGMTTTGGLNDLGVVYKIGMTTGFNIIDKGSKFSLNPNPTSGSINISTSLNGIQMVSITNILGEEVFKKEYILDEELPIMIDISDRKAGIYFLNIGNRTERIIKY
;
A
#
# COMPACT_ATOMS: atom_id res chain seq x y z
N LYS A 1 -0.28 -19.52 3.57
CA LYS A 1 1.00 -19.56 2.82
C LYS A 1 0.90 -18.55 1.69
N ASN A 2 1.95 -17.85 1.27
CA ASN A 2 1.83 -16.86 0.18
C ASN A 2 0.69 -15.84 0.42
N PRO A 3 0.77 -15.05 1.51
CA PRO A 3 -0.16 -13.94 1.71
C PRO A 3 -0.10 -12.98 0.51
N PHE A 4 -1.26 -12.62 -0.04
CA PHE A 4 -1.36 -11.81 -1.25
C PHE A 4 -2.61 -10.93 -1.15
N GLY A 5 -2.56 -9.74 -1.76
CA GLY A 5 -3.53 -8.66 -1.56
C GLY A 5 -3.14 -7.72 -0.41
N SER A 6 -4.06 -6.85 0.02
CA SER A 6 -3.88 -5.98 1.19
C SER A 6 -4.44 -6.63 2.45
N LEU A 7 -3.95 -6.20 3.62
CA LEU A 7 -4.63 -6.45 4.88
C LEU A 7 -5.89 -5.57 4.98
N PHE A 8 -6.70 -5.77 6.01
CA PHE A 8 -7.74 -4.84 6.45
C PHE A 8 -7.58 -4.63 7.95
N SER A 9 -7.66 -3.40 8.43
CA SER A 9 -7.59 -3.09 9.86
C SER A 9 -8.96 -2.67 10.37
N ASP A 10 -9.43 -3.27 11.46
CA ASP A 10 -10.59 -2.78 12.22
C ASP A 10 -10.18 -1.92 13.43
N GLY A 11 -8.88 -1.60 13.56
CA GLY A 11 -8.27 -0.92 14.69
C GLY A 11 -7.86 -1.84 15.86
N ASN A 12 -8.34 -3.08 15.90
CA ASN A 12 -7.95 -4.09 16.90
C ASN A 12 -7.14 -5.23 16.29
N PHE A 13 -7.55 -5.70 15.11
CA PHE A 13 -6.94 -6.79 14.36
C PHE A 13 -6.65 -6.36 12.93
N LEU A 14 -5.60 -6.97 12.38
CA LEU A 14 -5.30 -7.00 10.96
C LEU A 14 -5.86 -8.30 10.39
N TYR A 15 -6.74 -8.19 9.41
CA TYR A 15 -7.32 -9.30 8.67
C TYR A 15 -6.60 -9.43 7.34
N GLY A 16 -6.39 -10.66 6.90
CA GLY A 16 -5.73 -10.94 5.63
C GLY A 16 -6.21 -12.21 4.99
N MET A 17 -5.87 -12.35 3.71
CA MET A 17 -6.10 -13.57 2.96
C MET A 17 -4.79 -14.13 2.41
N THR A 18 -4.75 -15.44 2.24
CA THR A 18 -3.61 -16.14 1.65
C THR A 18 -4.07 -16.88 0.40
N VAL A 19 -3.40 -16.67 -0.75
CA VAL A 19 -3.77 -17.34 -2.01
C VAL A 19 -3.58 -18.85 -1.90
N THR A 20 -2.60 -19.30 -1.11
CA THR A 20 -2.35 -20.73 -0.86
C THR A 20 -2.31 -21.09 0.62
N GLY A 21 -2.32 -22.38 0.94
CA GLY A 21 -2.53 -22.91 2.29
C GLY A 21 -3.98 -23.32 2.52
N GLY A 22 -4.28 -23.82 3.71
CA GLY A 22 -5.61 -24.33 4.03
C GLY A 22 -5.91 -25.67 3.37
N ILE A 23 -7.19 -25.94 3.13
CA ILE A 23 -7.66 -27.17 2.49
C ILE A 23 -7.28 -27.12 1.00
N ASN A 24 -6.67 -28.18 0.48
CA ASN A 24 -6.24 -28.31 -0.93
C ASN A 24 -5.35 -27.17 -1.47
N ASP A 25 -4.72 -26.38 -0.58
CA ASP A 25 -3.96 -25.18 -0.94
C ASP A 25 -4.82 -24.07 -1.58
N ASP A 26 -6.15 -24.07 -1.35
CA ASP A 26 -7.12 -23.12 -1.90
C ASP A 26 -7.12 -21.75 -1.20
N GLY A 27 -6.35 -21.59 -0.12
CA GLY A 27 -6.20 -20.35 0.63
C GLY A 27 -6.96 -20.31 1.95
N THR A 28 -6.73 -19.23 2.70
CA THR A 28 -7.35 -19.02 4.03
C THR A 28 -7.66 -17.54 4.27
N ILE A 29 -8.61 -17.27 5.18
CA ILE A 29 -8.74 -15.97 5.84
C ILE A 29 -8.16 -16.10 7.24
N PHE A 30 -7.38 -15.10 7.66
CA PHE A 30 -6.81 -15.03 8.99
C PHE A 30 -6.98 -13.64 9.59
N ARG A 31 -6.79 -13.56 10.91
CA ARG A 31 -6.56 -12.31 11.62
C ARG A 31 -5.34 -12.41 12.53
N ILE A 32 -4.75 -11.27 12.84
CA ILE A 32 -3.58 -11.13 13.70
C ILE A 32 -3.63 -9.80 14.43
N LEU A 33 -3.07 -9.70 15.63
CA LEU A 33 -2.95 -8.41 16.32
C LEU A 33 -1.89 -7.53 15.62
N PRO A 34 -2.01 -6.18 15.68
CA PRO A 34 -1.03 -5.26 15.12
C PRO A 34 0.40 -5.41 15.68
N ASP A 35 0.55 -6.04 16.86
CA ASP A 35 1.86 -6.35 17.43
C ASP A 35 2.51 -7.60 16.80
N GLY A 36 1.75 -8.41 16.08
CA GLY A 36 2.15 -9.68 15.45
C GLY A 36 1.76 -10.92 16.27
N ALA A 37 1.12 -10.77 17.43
CA ALA A 37 0.63 -11.87 18.24
C ALA A 37 -0.80 -12.28 17.81
N GLY A 38 -1.32 -13.34 18.43
CA GLY A 38 -2.74 -13.70 18.30
C GLY A 38 -3.16 -14.10 16.88
N TYR A 39 -2.27 -14.72 16.10
CA TYR A 39 -2.64 -15.29 14.80
C TYR A 39 -3.78 -16.29 14.97
N GLU A 40 -4.84 -16.09 14.21
CA GLU A 40 -6.00 -16.96 14.16
C GLU A 40 -6.42 -17.17 12.72
N LYS A 41 -6.57 -18.44 12.32
CA LYS A 41 -7.16 -18.80 11.04
C LYS A 41 -8.68 -18.82 11.20
N LEU A 42 -9.38 -17.95 10.46
CA LEU A 42 -10.83 -17.81 10.53
C LEU A 42 -11.55 -18.84 9.67
N ILE A 43 -11.07 -19.09 8.45
CA ILE A 43 -11.67 -20.09 7.55
C ILE A 43 -10.65 -20.64 6.54
N ASP A 44 -10.86 -21.89 6.12
CA ASP A 44 -10.22 -22.48 4.95
C ASP A 44 -11.14 -22.35 3.73
N PHE A 45 -10.58 -21.92 2.61
CA PHE A 45 -11.21 -22.03 1.30
C PHE A 45 -11.16 -23.50 0.81
N ALA A 46 -12.11 -23.87 -0.04
CA ALA A 46 -12.37 -25.25 -0.48
C ALA A 46 -13.10 -25.24 -1.85
N GLY A 47 -12.40 -24.72 -2.85
CA GLY A 47 -12.76 -24.69 -4.27
C GLY A 47 -14.22 -24.35 -4.55
N THR A 48 -14.97 -25.34 -5.02
CA THR A 48 -16.36 -25.17 -5.48
C THR A 48 -17.31 -24.71 -4.37
N THR A 49 -17.02 -25.03 -3.11
CA THR A 49 -17.94 -24.80 -1.98
C THR A 49 -17.97 -23.33 -1.57
N ASN A 50 -16.80 -22.76 -1.31
CA ASN A 50 -16.65 -21.42 -0.75
C ASN A 50 -15.53 -20.60 -1.41
N GLY A 51 -15.05 -20.99 -2.59
CA GLY A 51 -14.03 -20.27 -3.36
C GLY A 51 -12.62 -20.85 -3.20
N SER A 52 -11.68 -20.36 -4.01
CA SER A 52 -10.25 -20.62 -3.90
C SER A 52 -9.41 -19.47 -4.45
N ASN A 53 -8.15 -19.38 -4.03
CA ASN A 53 -7.20 -18.35 -4.40
C ASN A 53 -7.72 -16.93 -4.09
N PRO A 54 -8.01 -16.60 -2.82
CA PRO A 54 -8.40 -15.25 -2.44
C PRO A 54 -7.26 -14.27 -2.67
N SER A 55 -7.52 -13.14 -3.37
CA SER A 55 -6.48 -12.17 -3.72
C SER A 55 -6.87 -10.71 -3.49
N SER A 56 -8.10 -10.44 -3.06
CA SER A 56 -8.56 -9.09 -2.74
C SER A 56 -8.19 -8.70 -1.31
N ALA A 57 -8.22 -7.41 -0.98
CA ALA A 57 -8.34 -7.02 0.42
C ALA A 57 -9.80 -7.19 0.88
N LEU A 58 -9.99 -7.43 2.17
CA LEU A 58 -11.31 -7.40 2.78
C LEU A 58 -11.77 -5.95 2.95
N ILE A 59 -13.06 -5.71 2.77
CA ILE A 59 -13.70 -4.44 3.15
C ILE A 59 -14.81 -4.67 4.16
N SER A 60 -15.11 -3.66 4.97
CA SER A 60 -16.13 -3.76 6.02
C SER A 60 -17.32 -2.84 5.76
N ASP A 61 -18.52 -3.31 6.03
CA ASP A 61 -19.72 -2.46 6.18
C ASP A 61 -20.00 -2.09 7.66
N ASN A 62 -19.03 -2.33 8.55
CA ASN A 62 -19.09 -2.28 10.02
C ASN A 62 -19.75 -3.48 10.70
N VAL A 63 -20.26 -4.46 9.95
CA VAL A 63 -20.83 -5.70 10.49
C VAL A 63 -20.11 -6.91 9.92
N PHE A 64 -20.03 -7.00 8.60
CA PHE A 64 -19.39 -8.07 7.86
C PHE A 64 -18.15 -7.58 7.12
N LEU A 65 -17.22 -8.50 6.93
CA LEU A 65 -16.11 -8.38 6.00
C LEU A 65 -16.52 -9.02 4.68
N TYR A 66 -16.26 -8.33 3.57
CA TYR A 66 -16.55 -8.78 2.22
C TYR A 66 -15.27 -8.96 1.44
N GLY A 67 -15.25 -9.96 0.56
CA GLY A 67 -14.10 -10.24 -0.29
C GLY A 67 -14.48 -11.07 -1.50
N THR A 68 -13.46 -11.35 -2.31
CA THR A 68 -13.57 -12.14 -3.53
C THR A 68 -12.49 -13.20 -3.60
N THR A 69 -12.75 -14.25 -4.36
CA THR A 69 -11.76 -15.28 -4.69
C THR A 69 -11.53 -15.32 -6.19
N GLN A 70 -10.29 -15.50 -6.66
CA GLN A 70 -9.98 -15.55 -8.10
C GLN A 70 -10.54 -16.81 -8.77
N ALA A 71 -10.61 -17.90 -8.02
CA ALA A 71 -11.01 -19.22 -8.49
C ALA A 71 -12.03 -19.86 -7.55
N GLY A 72 -12.43 -21.08 -7.87
CA GLY A 72 -13.49 -21.79 -7.17
C GLY A 72 -14.88 -21.33 -7.58
N GLY A 73 -15.88 -21.73 -6.79
CA GLY A 73 -17.27 -21.63 -7.19
C GLY A 73 -17.65 -22.61 -8.31
N THR A 74 -18.89 -22.51 -8.81
CA THR A 74 -19.45 -23.51 -9.75
C THR A 74 -18.70 -23.62 -11.07
N SER A 75 -18.16 -22.50 -11.56
CA SER A 75 -17.46 -22.41 -12.85
C SER A 75 -15.95 -22.27 -12.71
N ASN A 76 -15.41 -22.33 -11.50
CA ASN A 76 -14.00 -22.01 -11.20
C ASN A 76 -13.59 -20.58 -11.60
N GLN A 77 -14.54 -19.65 -11.64
CA GLN A 77 -14.33 -18.26 -12.06
C GLN A 77 -14.31 -17.28 -10.87
N GLY A 78 -14.32 -17.80 -9.63
CA GLY A 78 -14.30 -16.99 -8.43
C GLY A 78 -15.68 -16.79 -7.81
N ILE A 79 -15.67 -16.27 -6.58
CA ILE A 79 -16.90 -15.94 -5.85
C ILE A 79 -16.82 -14.55 -5.20
N ILE A 80 -17.98 -14.04 -4.80
CA ILE A 80 -18.12 -12.95 -3.81
C ILE A 80 -18.63 -13.58 -2.52
N PHE A 81 -18.05 -13.22 -1.38
CA PHE A 81 -18.47 -13.72 -0.08
C PHE A 81 -18.55 -12.60 0.97
N LYS A 82 -19.18 -12.92 2.09
CA LYS A 82 -19.08 -12.16 3.33
C LYS A 82 -18.82 -13.08 4.53
N ILE A 83 -18.26 -12.53 5.60
CA ILE A 83 -17.94 -13.24 6.85
C ILE A 83 -17.96 -12.26 8.02
N LEU A 84 -18.30 -12.70 9.22
CA LEU A 84 -18.15 -11.87 10.42
C LEU A 84 -16.66 -11.76 10.81
N PRO A 85 -16.24 -10.68 11.49
CA PRO A 85 -14.86 -10.52 11.95
C PRO A 85 -14.36 -11.62 12.91
N ASP A 86 -15.26 -12.38 13.53
CA ASP A 86 -14.91 -13.55 14.35
C ASP A 86 -14.77 -14.86 13.55
N GLY A 87 -14.93 -14.81 12.23
CA GLY A 87 -14.87 -15.96 11.33
C GLY A 87 -16.19 -16.74 11.20
N SER A 88 -17.22 -16.39 11.97
CA SER A 88 -18.54 -17.00 11.84
C SER A 88 -19.35 -16.35 10.71
N GLY A 89 -20.52 -16.91 10.40
CA GLY A 89 -21.46 -16.29 9.45
C GLY A 89 -20.93 -16.18 8.01
N PHE A 90 -20.00 -17.05 7.59
CA PHE A 90 -19.56 -17.09 6.21
C PHE A 90 -20.74 -17.38 5.27
N GLU A 91 -20.90 -16.55 4.25
CA GLU A 91 -21.91 -16.72 3.21
C GLU A 91 -21.30 -16.44 1.85
N LYS A 92 -21.47 -17.38 0.92
CA LYS A 92 -21.20 -17.16 -0.50
C LYS A 92 -22.36 -16.36 -1.09
N LEU A 93 -22.09 -15.13 -1.49
CA LEU A 93 -23.09 -14.20 -2.04
C LEU A 93 -23.34 -14.47 -3.52
N MET A 94 -22.31 -14.86 -4.26
CA MET A 94 -22.40 -15.09 -5.70
C MET A 94 -21.26 -15.96 -6.23
N ASP A 95 -21.56 -16.81 -7.21
CA ASP A 95 -20.59 -17.45 -8.09
C ASP A 95 -20.46 -16.65 -9.39
N PHE A 96 -19.23 -16.35 -9.80
CA PHE A 96 -18.96 -15.86 -11.15
C PHE A 96 -19.07 -17.01 -12.16
N ASP A 97 -19.55 -16.70 -13.35
CA ASP A 97 -19.78 -17.67 -14.43
C ASP A 97 -18.82 -17.52 -15.62
N GLY A 98 -17.98 -16.49 -15.62
CA GLY A 98 -17.05 -16.15 -16.70
C GLY A 98 -17.73 -15.49 -17.91
N SER A 99 -18.95 -15.87 -18.25
CA SER A 99 -19.61 -15.39 -19.48
C SER A 99 -20.45 -14.13 -19.28
N THR A 100 -21.38 -14.14 -18.32
CA THR A 100 -22.36 -13.06 -18.13
C THR A 100 -21.97 -12.12 -17.00
N SER A 101 -21.34 -12.66 -15.96
CA SER A 101 -20.97 -11.96 -14.73
C SER A 101 -19.49 -11.59 -14.64
N GLY A 102 -18.68 -12.02 -15.61
CA GLY A 102 -17.22 -11.92 -15.54
C GLY A 102 -16.59 -13.07 -14.76
N GLY A 103 -15.29 -13.04 -14.53
CA GLY A 103 -14.58 -14.03 -13.72
C GLY A 103 -13.16 -13.60 -13.34
N ASN A 104 -12.53 -14.34 -12.44
CA ASN A 104 -11.21 -14.00 -11.90
C ASN A 104 -11.18 -12.57 -11.33
N PRO A 105 -11.99 -12.26 -10.29
CA PRO A 105 -11.97 -10.94 -9.67
C PRO A 105 -10.61 -10.67 -9.04
N ILE A 106 -9.96 -9.58 -9.46
CA ILE A 106 -8.68 -9.09 -8.93
C ILE A 106 -8.90 -7.67 -8.40
N GLY A 107 -8.42 -7.41 -7.20
CA GLY A 107 -8.66 -6.15 -6.47
C GLY A 107 -9.83 -6.22 -5.49
N SER A 108 -9.86 -5.25 -4.59
CA SER A 108 -10.86 -5.17 -3.51
C SER A 108 -12.18 -4.60 -4.01
N LEU A 109 -13.25 -4.95 -3.29
CA LEU A 109 -14.56 -4.32 -3.49
C LEU A 109 -14.57 -2.90 -2.94
N VAL A 110 -15.49 -2.07 -3.42
CA VAL A 110 -15.79 -0.75 -2.85
C VAL A 110 -17.24 -0.74 -2.38
N PHE A 111 -17.51 -0.28 -1.17
CA PHE A 111 -18.87 -0.14 -0.65
C PHE A 111 -19.28 1.33 -0.63
N ASP A 112 -20.41 1.67 -1.25
CA ASP A 112 -20.96 3.04 -1.27
C ASP A 112 -22.03 3.29 -0.19
N GLY A 113 -22.26 2.33 0.70
CA GLY A 113 -23.37 2.34 1.66
C GLY A 113 -24.62 1.58 1.21
N THR A 114 -24.72 1.22 -0.07
CA THR A 114 -25.87 0.48 -0.65
C THR A 114 -25.43 -0.73 -1.46
N PHE A 115 -24.39 -0.61 -2.27
CA PHE A 115 -23.86 -1.62 -3.18
C PHE A 115 -22.35 -1.81 -2.98
N LEU A 116 -21.91 -3.03 -3.20
CA LEU A 116 -20.53 -3.43 -3.40
C LEU A 116 -20.23 -3.33 -4.89
N TYR A 117 -19.15 -2.65 -5.24
CA TYR A 117 -18.65 -2.47 -6.60
C TYR A 117 -17.33 -3.21 -6.75
N GLY A 118 -17.10 -3.78 -7.93
CA GLY A 118 -15.86 -4.50 -8.20
C GLY A 118 -15.60 -4.67 -9.69
N MET A 119 -14.45 -5.27 -9.97
CA MET A 119 -14.02 -5.62 -11.31
C MET A 119 -13.69 -7.10 -11.41
N THR A 120 -13.84 -7.65 -12.61
CA THR A 120 -13.36 -8.98 -12.94
C THR A 120 -12.23 -8.86 -13.95
N TYR A 121 -11.09 -9.51 -13.72
CA TYR A 121 -9.95 -9.47 -14.64
C TYR A 121 -10.31 -10.16 -15.96
N ASP A 122 -10.96 -11.33 -15.87
CA ASP A 122 -11.39 -12.14 -17.00
C ASP A 122 -12.93 -12.10 -17.18
N GLY A 123 -13.37 -12.80 -18.22
CA GLY A 123 -14.76 -12.98 -18.55
C GLY A 123 -15.40 -11.80 -19.26
N GLY A 124 -16.73 -11.84 -19.37
CA GLY A 124 -17.48 -10.87 -20.15
C GLY A 124 -17.23 -10.99 -21.65
N ILE A 125 -17.49 -9.91 -22.38
CA ILE A 125 -17.22 -9.87 -23.83
C ILE A 125 -15.72 -10.04 -24.08
N ASN A 126 -15.36 -10.97 -24.97
CA ASN A 126 -13.98 -11.26 -25.38
C ASN A 126 -13.00 -11.68 -24.25
N ASN A 127 -13.50 -12.02 -23.05
CA ASN A 127 -12.66 -12.37 -21.90
C ASN A 127 -11.68 -11.25 -21.50
N LEU A 128 -12.16 -10.00 -21.53
CA LEU A 128 -11.38 -8.80 -21.17
C LEU A 128 -11.81 -8.17 -19.84
N GLY A 129 -12.74 -8.79 -19.12
CA GLY A 129 -13.16 -8.35 -17.81
C GLY A 129 -14.43 -7.50 -17.81
N THR A 130 -14.92 -7.22 -16.62
CA THR A 130 -16.17 -6.47 -16.41
C THR A 130 -16.07 -5.53 -15.22
N VAL A 131 -16.97 -4.53 -15.17
CA VAL A 131 -17.27 -3.76 -13.97
C VAL A 131 -18.67 -4.16 -13.50
N PHE A 132 -18.86 -4.40 -12.21
CA PHE A 132 -20.15 -4.84 -11.66
C PHE A 132 -20.50 -4.13 -10.35
N LYS A 133 -21.76 -4.29 -9.95
CA LYS A 133 -22.23 -4.02 -8.59
C LYS A 133 -23.18 -5.10 -8.08
N ILE A 134 -23.25 -5.26 -6.77
CA ILE A 134 -24.12 -6.22 -6.08
C ILE A 134 -24.51 -5.66 -4.71
N LYS A 135 -25.66 -6.03 -4.16
CA LYS A 135 -25.98 -5.65 -2.77
C LYS A 135 -25.19 -6.51 -1.77
N PRO A 136 -24.95 -6.01 -0.54
CA PRO A 136 -24.28 -6.78 0.52
C PRO A 136 -24.99 -8.10 0.91
N ASP A 137 -26.27 -8.24 0.59
CA ASP A 137 -27.03 -9.48 0.77
C ASP A 137 -26.93 -10.46 -0.42
N GLY A 138 -26.12 -10.15 -1.43
CA GLY A 138 -25.96 -10.95 -2.65
C GLY A 138 -27.06 -10.75 -3.70
N SER A 139 -28.09 -9.94 -3.41
CA SER A 139 -29.15 -9.64 -4.39
C SER A 139 -28.73 -8.56 -5.37
N ASN A 140 -29.49 -8.41 -6.46
CA ASN A 140 -29.34 -7.34 -7.45
C ASN A 140 -27.92 -7.21 -8.03
N PHE A 141 -27.29 -8.33 -8.39
CA PHE A 141 -26.09 -8.27 -9.22
C PHE A 141 -26.40 -7.61 -10.56
N ILE A 142 -25.60 -6.61 -10.92
CA ILE A 142 -25.70 -5.88 -12.18
C ILE A 142 -24.29 -5.76 -12.75
N LYS A 143 -24.08 -6.30 -13.95
CA LYS A 143 -22.92 -5.97 -14.77
C LYS A 143 -23.11 -4.57 -15.34
N LEU A 144 -22.23 -3.64 -14.96
CA LEU A 144 -22.26 -2.25 -15.37
C LEU A 144 -21.63 -2.05 -16.75
N MET A 145 -20.56 -2.79 -17.05
CA MET A 145 -19.83 -2.69 -18.31
C MET A 145 -19.02 -3.96 -18.61
N ASP A 146 -18.87 -4.26 -19.90
CA ASP A 146 -17.84 -5.17 -20.42
C ASP A 146 -16.68 -4.36 -21.02
N PHE A 147 -15.45 -4.79 -20.74
CA PHE A 147 -14.27 -4.28 -21.42
C PHE A 147 -14.13 -4.90 -22.83
N ASP A 148 -13.55 -4.15 -23.77
CA ASP A 148 -13.42 -4.50 -25.20
C ASP A 148 -11.99 -4.33 -25.75
N GLY A 149 -11.07 -3.85 -24.91
CA GLY A 149 -9.68 -3.62 -25.25
C GLY A 149 -9.45 -2.23 -25.78
N VAL A 150 -9.67 -2.01 -27.08
CA VAL A 150 -9.19 -0.79 -27.75
C VAL A 150 -9.97 0.46 -27.31
N SER A 151 -11.29 0.35 -27.16
CA SER A 151 -12.13 1.52 -26.91
C SER A 151 -12.18 1.88 -25.42
N ASN A 152 -12.22 0.86 -24.55
CA ASN A 152 -12.43 1.06 -23.11
C ASN A 152 -11.43 0.30 -22.21
N GLY A 153 -10.32 -0.21 -22.75
CA GLY A 153 -9.33 -0.96 -21.95
C GLY A 153 -9.69 -2.43 -21.80
N GLY A 154 -8.85 -3.21 -21.13
CA GLY A 154 -9.10 -4.62 -20.83
C GLY A 154 -8.20 -5.16 -19.73
N HIS A 155 -8.63 -6.27 -19.13
CA HIS A 155 -8.02 -6.90 -17.95
C HIS A 155 -7.82 -5.87 -16.83
N PRO A 156 -8.92 -5.37 -16.24
CA PRO A 156 -8.85 -4.47 -15.11
C PRO A 156 -8.06 -5.11 -13.96
N TYR A 157 -7.20 -4.32 -13.31
CA TYR A 157 -6.34 -4.78 -12.23
C TYR A 157 -6.40 -3.79 -11.07
N GLY A 158 -6.40 -4.30 -9.84
CA GLY A 158 -6.50 -3.49 -8.63
C GLY A 158 -7.94 -3.09 -8.29
N SER A 159 -8.09 -2.21 -7.29
CA SER A 159 -9.37 -1.79 -6.76
C SER A 159 -9.90 -0.54 -7.45
N LEU A 160 -11.22 -0.35 -7.43
CA LEU A 160 -11.86 0.91 -7.83
C LEU A 160 -11.71 1.96 -6.73
N ILE A 161 -11.76 3.24 -7.10
CA ILE A 161 -12.08 4.34 -6.17
C ILE A 161 -13.50 4.81 -6.47
N CYS A 162 -14.30 5.06 -5.45
CA CYS A 162 -15.60 5.73 -5.60
C CYS A 162 -15.54 7.15 -5.00
N ASP A 163 -15.94 8.16 -5.76
CA ASP A 163 -16.09 9.55 -5.27
C ASP A 163 -17.53 9.91 -4.86
N GLY A 164 -18.42 8.91 -4.87
CA GLY A 164 -19.86 9.04 -4.65
C GLY A 164 -20.70 9.11 -5.93
N ASN A 165 -20.11 9.46 -7.07
CA ASN A 165 -20.79 9.52 -8.38
C ASN A 165 -20.11 8.63 -9.43
N PHE A 166 -18.79 8.64 -9.44
CA PHE A 166 -17.94 7.93 -10.39
C PHE A 166 -17.08 6.89 -9.68
N LEU A 167 -16.88 5.78 -10.39
CA LEU A 167 -15.88 4.77 -10.12
C LEU A 167 -14.69 5.04 -11.02
N TYR A 168 -13.48 5.00 -10.45
CA TYR A 168 -12.22 5.18 -11.14
C TYR A 168 -11.39 3.91 -11.05
N GLY A 169 -10.74 3.51 -12.13
CA GLY A 169 -9.96 2.28 -12.16
C GLY A 169 -8.89 2.26 -13.24
N LEU A 170 -8.16 1.15 -13.26
CA LEU A 170 -7.05 0.89 -14.17
C LEU A 170 -7.33 -0.39 -14.97
N THR A 171 -6.88 -0.40 -16.21
CA THR A 171 -6.78 -1.61 -17.03
C THR A 171 -5.33 -1.85 -17.40
N ASN A 172 -4.82 -3.08 -17.29
CA ASN A 172 -3.41 -3.35 -17.56
C ASN A 172 -3.12 -3.51 -19.07
N VAL A 173 -4.14 -3.82 -19.87
CA VAL A 173 -4.08 -3.87 -21.34
C VAL A 173 -5.21 -3.04 -21.96
N GLY A 174 -5.28 -3.05 -23.29
CA GLY A 174 -6.16 -2.21 -24.08
C GLY A 174 -5.64 -0.78 -24.27
N GLY A 175 -6.51 0.09 -24.76
CA GLY A 175 -6.13 1.42 -25.23
C GLY A 175 -5.38 1.39 -26.56
N SER A 176 -4.88 2.55 -27.00
CA SER A 176 -4.30 2.71 -28.35
C SER A 176 -3.10 1.81 -28.65
N ASN A 177 -2.32 1.43 -27.63
CA ASN A 177 -1.10 0.63 -27.77
C ASN A 177 -1.15 -0.71 -27.03
N ASN A 178 -2.31 -1.09 -26.50
CA ASN A 178 -2.45 -2.26 -25.63
C ASN A 178 -1.56 -2.23 -24.37
N LEU A 179 -1.37 -1.03 -23.80
CA LEU A 179 -0.48 -0.77 -22.66
C LEU A 179 -1.25 -0.38 -21.39
N GLY A 180 -2.58 -0.41 -21.45
CA GLY A 180 -3.48 -0.10 -20.34
C GLY A 180 -4.13 1.27 -20.44
N THR A 181 -5.11 1.51 -19.58
CA THR A 181 -5.85 2.77 -19.51
C THR A 181 -6.14 3.17 -18.07
N ILE A 182 -6.40 4.47 -17.86
CA ILE A 182 -7.09 5.00 -16.68
C ILE A 182 -8.50 5.34 -17.13
N PHE A 183 -9.52 4.93 -16.38
CA PHE A 183 -10.91 5.19 -16.73
C PHE A 183 -11.72 5.72 -15.56
N LYS A 184 -12.87 6.28 -15.90
CA LYS A 184 -13.98 6.48 -14.97
C LYS A 184 -15.31 6.07 -15.58
N ILE A 185 -16.27 5.72 -14.73
CA ILE A 185 -17.64 5.36 -15.12
C ILE A 185 -18.60 5.76 -13.99
N MET A 186 -19.83 6.16 -14.28
CA MET A 186 -20.80 6.45 -13.22
C MET A 186 -21.22 5.17 -12.50
N ILE A 187 -21.61 5.29 -11.23
CA ILE A 187 -22.06 4.16 -10.38
C ILE A 187 -23.32 3.42 -10.91
N ASP A 188 -23.99 3.99 -11.92
CA ASP A 188 -25.10 3.37 -12.65
C ASP A 188 -24.66 2.65 -13.94
N GLY A 189 -23.37 2.71 -14.29
CA GLY A 189 -22.79 2.09 -15.48
C GLY A 189 -22.79 2.97 -16.73
N THR A 190 -23.31 4.20 -16.65
CA THR A 190 -23.30 5.14 -17.77
C THR A 190 -22.09 6.09 -17.71
N GLY A 191 -21.87 6.88 -18.77
CA GLY A 191 -20.84 7.93 -18.76
C GLY A 191 -19.39 7.41 -18.66
N TYR A 192 -19.10 6.22 -19.21
CA TYR A 192 -17.73 5.73 -19.31
C TYR A 192 -16.85 6.74 -20.06
N LEU A 193 -15.70 7.04 -19.46
CA LEU A 193 -14.68 7.88 -20.07
C LEU A 193 -13.30 7.29 -19.81
N LYS A 194 -12.53 7.12 -20.88
CA LYS A 194 -11.11 6.87 -20.80
C LYS A 194 -10.39 8.18 -20.49
N LEU A 195 -9.81 8.28 -19.31
CA LEU A 195 -9.07 9.45 -18.83
C LEU A 195 -7.67 9.54 -19.44
N LEU A 196 -7.04 8.38 -19.68
CA LEU A 196 -5.70 8.30 -20.26
C LEU A 196 -5.49 6.95 -20.96
N ASP A 197 -4.85 6.99 -22.14
CA ASP A 197 -4.18 5.84 -22.73
C ASP A 197 -2.70 5.81 -22.31
N PHE A 198 -2.23 4.68 -21.79
CA PHE A 198 -0.81 4.47 -21.57
C PHE A 198 -0.09 4.24 -22.92
N THR A 199 1.12 4.78 -23.04
CA THR A 199 1.91 4.85 -24.28
C THR A 199 3.38 4.45 -24.09
N GLY A 200 3.72 3.91 -22.91
CA GLY A 200 5.05 3.37 -22.62
C GLY A 200 6.00 4.45 -22.10
N THR A 201 6.96 4.88 -22.90
CA THR A 201 8.02 5.80 -22.43
C THR A 201 7.46 7.12 -21.90
N THR A 202 6.42 7.66 -22.53
CA THR A 202 5.90 9.00 -22.18
C THR A 202 5.17 9.01 -20.85
N ASN A 203 4.32 8.02 -20.57
CA ASN A 203 3.41 8.03 -19.43
C ASN A 203 3.25 6.66 -18.73
N GLY A 204 4.15 5.71 -18.95
CA GLY A 204 4.09 4.38 -18.32
C GLY A 204 3.32 3.35 -19.15
N SER A 205 3.33 2.10 -18.69
CA SER A 205 2.56 0.97 -19.24
C SER A 205 2.35 -0.14 -18.22
N ASN A 206 1.32 -0.96 -18.44
CA ASN A 206 0.96 -2.10 -17.59
C ASN A 206 0.76 -1.68 -16.13
N PRO A 207 -0.24 -0.83 -15.81
CA PRO A 207 -0.61 -0.59 -14.42
C PRO A 207 -1.04 -1.90 -13.74
N LEU A 208 -0.34 -2.30 -12.69
CA LEU A 208 -0.63 -3.50 -11.89
C LEU A 208 -0.76 -3.09 -10.41
N GLY A 209 -1.87 -2.43 -10.10
CA GLY A 209 -2.13 -1.84 -8.79
C GLY A 209 -3.45 -1.07 -8.77
N SER A 210 -3.76 -0.41 -7.65
CA SER A 210 -4.93 0.48 -7.55
C SER A 210 -4.50 1.95 -7.58
N LEU A 211 -5.47 2.81 -7.88
CA LEU A 211 -5.31 4.25 -7.65
C LEU A 211 -5.51 4.57 -6.17
N ILE A 212 -4.96 5.69 -5.71
CA ILE A 212 -5.41 6.40 -4.50
C ILE A 212 -5.80 7.84 -4.83
N SER A 213 -6.61 8.48 -3.98
CA SER A 213 -7.02 9.86 -4.14
C SER A 213 -6.62 10.69 -2.92
N ASP A 214 -6.08 11.89 -3.14
CA ASP A 214 -5.90 12.91 -2.09
C ASP A 214 -7.07 13.92 -2.05
N GLY A 215 -8.12 13.68 -2.84
CA GLY A 215 -9.25 14.59 -3.05
C GLY A 215 -9.07 15.58 -4.21
N THR A 216 -7.85 15.77 -4.71
CA THR A 216 -7.54 16.63 -5.86
C THR A 216 -7.03 15.82 -7.05
N PHE A 217 -6.09 14.91 -6.80
CA PHE A 217 -5.44 14.06 -7.79
C PHE A 217 -5.66 12.58 -7.47
N LEU A 218 -5.69 11.80 -8.53
CA LEU A 218 -5.55 10.36 -8.50
C LEU A 218 -4.07 10.02 -8.71
N TYR A 219 -3.53 9.17 -7.84
CA TYR A 219 -2.16 8.69 -7.89
C TYR A 219 -2.13 7.22 -8.21
N GLY A 220 -1.14 6.79 -8.98
CA GLY A 220 -0.99 5.39 -9.34
C GLY A 220 0.41 5.05 -9.82
N MET A 221 0.60 3.77 -10.12
CA MET A 221 1.88 3.21 -10.53
C MET A 221 1.73 2.39 -11.81
N THR A 222 2.77 2.37 -12.63
CA THR A 222 2.89 1.50 -13.79
C THR A 222 4.10 0.59 -13.63
N GLU A 223 3.90 -0.73 -13.78
CA GLU A 223 4.97 -1.72 -13.64
C GLU A 223 6.07 -1.53 -14.70
N LYS A 224 5.67 -1.02 -15.87
CA LYS A 224 6.51 -0.84 -17.04
C LYS A 224 6.35 0.56 -17.63
N GLY A 225 7.06 0.81 -18.73
CA GLY A 225 7.17 2.11 -19.37
C GLY A 225 8.22 3.00 -18.69
N GLY A 226 8.21 4.28 -19.06
CA GLY A 226 9.31 5.19 -18.71
C GLY A 226 10.65 4.81 -19.34
N ILE A 227 11.72 5.43 -18.86
CA ILE A 227 13.10 5.10 -19.25
C ILE A 227 13.38 3.62 -18.96
N ASN A 228 13.99 2.93 -19.94
CA ASN A 228 14.39 1.53 -19.84
C ASN A 228 13.25 0.53 -19.50
N ASN A 229 11.99 0.95 -19.59
CA ASN A 229 10.83 0.12 -19.27
C ASN A 229 10.78 -0.37 -17.80
N ILE A 230 11.26 0.46 -16.87
CA ILE A 230 11.45 0.12 -15.46
C ILE A 230 10.26 0.56 -14.58
N GLY A 231 9.30 1.29 -15.15
CA GLY A 231 8.06 1.69 -14.48
C GLY A 231 8.06 3.14 -14.01
N THR A 232 6.87 3.64 -13.67
CA THR A 232 6.66 5.04 -13.28
C THR A 232 5.66 5.17 -12.15
N ILE A 233 5.74 6.28 -11.41
CA ILE A 233 4.69 6.74 -10.49
C ILE A 233 4.09 8.01 -11.10
N PHE A 234 2.78 8.14 -11.08
CA PHE A 234 2.09 9.26 -11.70
C PHE A 234 0.99 9.84 -10.83
N LYS A 235 0.55 11.04 -11.21
CA LYS A 235 -0.74 11.60 -10.81
C LYS A 235 -1.51 12.18 -11.98
N ILE A 236 -2.82 12.26 -11.85
CA ILE A 236 -3.75 12.82 -12.84
C ILE A 236 -4.98 13.39 -12.13
N MET A 237 -5.63 14.42 -12.68
CA MET A 237 -6.90 14.89 -12.12
C MET A 237 -8.05 13.91 -12.46
N PRO A 238 -9.12 13.85 -11.65
CA PRO A 238 -10.31 13.02 -11.92
C PRO A 238 -11.06 13.35 -13.22
N ASP A 239 -10.74 14.47 -13.88
CA ASP A 239 -11.26 14.84 -15.20
C ASP A 239 -10.36 14.37 -16.36
N GLY A 240 -9.21 13.76 -16.06
CA GLY A 240 -8.22 13.26 -17.03
C GLY A 240 -7.16 14.30 -17.43
N SER A 241 -7.26 15.54 -16.96
CA SER A 241 -6.26 16.56 -17.20
C SER A 241 -5.13 16.50 -16.17
N GLY A 242 -4.05 17.27 -16.38
CA GLY A 242 -2.98 17.42 -15.38
C GLY A 242 -2.18 16.14 -15.10
N TYR A 243 -2.06 15.23 -16.08
CA TYR A 243 -1.17 14.07 -15.94
C TYR A 243 0.27 14.51 -15.71
N VAL A 244 0.90 13.98 -14.67
CA VAL A 244 2.31 14.21 -14.34
C VAL A 244 2.96 12.87 -13.98
N LYS A 245 4.08 12.57 -14.62
CA LYS A 245 4.99 11.52 -14.18
C LYS A 245 5.79 12.04 -12.98
N LEU A 246 5.48 11.54 -11.79
CA LEU A 246 6.10 11.95 -10.52
C LEU A 246 7.48 11.33 -10.36
N VAL A 247 7.61 10.06 -10.71
CA VAL A 247 8.87 9.31 -10.65
C VAL A 247 9.05 8.53 -11.94
N GLU A 248 10.27 8.59 -12.46
CA GLU A 248 10.77 7.74 -13.53
C GLU A 248 11.97 6.97 -13.00
N TYR A 249 11.84 5.65 -12.90
CA TYR A 249 12.96 4.81 -12.47
C TYR A 249 13.96 4.68 -13.62
N THR A 250 15.21 5.10 -13.40
CA THR A 250 16.27 5.06 -14.42
C THR A 250 17.21 3.87 -14.26
N ASP A 251 17.29 3.32 -13.05
CA ASP A 251 18.08 2.16 -12.67
C ASP A 251 17.32 1.32 -11.63
N SER A 252 17.91 0.20 -11.22
CA SER A 252 17.33 -0.70 -10.24
C SER A 252 17.78 -0.43 -8.80
N ILE A 253 18.64 0.56 -8.54
CA ILE A 253 19.23 0.81 -7.21
C ILE A 253 18.15 1.24 -6.21
N ASN A 254 17.21 2.08 -6.68
CA ASN A 254 16.12 2.61 -5.87
C ASN A 254 14.81 1.81 -6.02
N GLY A 255 14.89 0.58 -6.56
CA GLY A 255 13.75 -0.25 -6.91
C GLY A 255 13.41 -0.18 -8.40
N SER A 256 12.64 -1.16 -8.87
CA SER A 256 12.13 -1.26 -10.24
C SER A 256 10.83 -2.03 -10.29
N ASN A 257 10.02 -1.81 -11.32
CA ASN A 257 8.69 -2.40 -11.45
C ASN A 257 7.82 -2.06 -10.23
N PRO A 258 7.46 -0.77 -10.03
CA PRO A 258 6.47 -0.37 -9.04
C PRO A 258 5.22 -1.23 -9.18
N TYR A 259 4.74 -1.78 -8.07
CA TYR A 259 3.69 -2.79 -8.08
C TYR A 259 2.76 -2.56 -6.90
N GLY A 260 1.46 -2.79 -7.11
CA GLY A 260 0.47 -2.60 -6.06
C GLY A 260 -0.05 -1.17 -5.92
N THR A 261 -0.57 -0.86 -4.75
CA THR A 261 -1.28 0.37 -4.41
C THR A 261 -0.39 1.24 -3.52
N LEU A 262 -0.35 2.54 -3.83
CA LEU A 262 0.29 3.52 -2.95
C LEU A 262 -0.52 3.67 -1.66
N GLU A 263 0.13 4.05 -0.57
CA GLU A 263 -0.51 4.38 0.70
C GLU A 263 -0.11 5.80 1.12
N THR A 264 -0.96 6.51 1.88
CA THR A 264 -0.69 7.89 2.31
C THR A 264 -0.84 8.06 3.82
N ASP A 265 0.11 8.78 4.44
CA ASP A 265 -0.04 9.26 5.82
C ASP A 265 -0.57 10.70 5.89
N GLY A 266 -0.98 11.26 4.74
CA GLY A 266 -1.38 12.65 4.56
C GLY A 266 -0.22 13.61 4.28
N THR A 267 1.03 13.19 4.43
CA THR A 267 2.25 13.96 4.12
C THR A 267 3.04 13.33 2.98
N PHE A 268 3.30 12.03 3.07
CA PHE A 268 4.06 11.24 2.14
C PHE A 268 3.18 10.17 1.50
N LEU A 269 3.55 9.82 0.27
CA LEU A 269 3.11 8.61 -0.39
C LEU A 269 4.12 7.50 -0.11
N TYR A 270 3.63 6.30 0.12
CA TYR A 270 4.40 5.10 0.37
C TYR A 270 4.04 4.06 -0.68
N GLY A 271 5.01 3.26 -1.08
CA GLY A 271 4.75 2.20 -2.04
C GLY A 271 5.87 1.19 -2.08
N THR A 272 5.67 0.18 -2.92
CA THR A 272 6.58 -0.94 -3.09
C THR A 272 7.03 -1.04 -4.54
N THR A 273 8.24 -1.55 -4.73
CA THR A 273 8.70 -2.03 -6.04
C THR A 273 8.85 -3.54 -5.96
N TRP A 274 8.32 -4.27 -6.95
CA TRP A 274 8.42 -5.74 -6.99
C TRP A 274 9.86 -6.20 -7.21
N LYS A 275 10.67 -5.41 -7.93
CA LYS A 275 12.06 -5.71 -8.26
C LYS A 275 12.96 -4.53 -7.89
N GLY A 276 14.24 -4.67 -8.21
CA GLY A 276 15.29 -3.74 -7.86
C GLY A 276 15.67 -3.85 -6.39
N GLY A 277 16.45 -2.88 -5.91
CA GLY A 277 17.05 -2.93 -4.60
C GLY A 277 18.13 -4.01 -4.47
N GLU A 278 18.41 -4.38 -3.23
CA GLU A 278 19.33 -5.46 -2.92
C GLU A 278 18.84 -6.79 -3.52
N HIS A 279 19.74 -7.51 -4.21
CA HIS A 279 19.46 -8.80 -4.86
C HIS A 279 18.24 -8.84 -5.81
N ASN A 280 17.74 -7.68 -6.26
CA ASN A 280 16.55 -7.57 -7.10
C ASN A 280 15.28 -8.16 -6.45
N GLN A 281 15.15 -8.05 -5.13
CA GLN A 281 14.05 -8.63 -4.34
C GLN A 281 12.95 -7.62 -3.97
N GLY A 282 13.07 -6.37 -4.45
CA GLY A 282 12.08 -5.33 -4.24
C GLY A 282 12.45 -4.36 -3.12
N THR A 283 11.72 -3.26 -3.05
CA THR A 283 11.96 -2.18 -2.08
C THR A 283 10.66 -1.62 -1.54
N ILE A 284 10.74 -0.91 -0.42
CA ILE A 284 9.72 0.04 0.02
C ILE A 284 10.30 1.44 -0.10
N PHE A 285 9.50 2.35 -0.65
CA PHE A 285 9.87 3.73 -0.81
C PHE A 285 8.83 4.66 -0.18
N LYS A 286 9.25 5.90 0.02
CA LYS A 286 8.36 7.04 0.23
C LYS A 286 8.72 8.18 -0.69
N LEU A 287 7.76 9.05 -0.98
CA LEU A 287 7.95 10.29 -1.73
C LEU A 287 6.91 11.34 -1.31
N MET A 288 7.16 12.60 -1.65
CA MET A 288 6.14 13.65 -1.53
C MET A 288 5.10 13.53 -2.67
N PRO A 289 3.84 13.97 -2.45
CA PRO A 289 2.80 13.99 -3.49
C PRO A 289 3.09 14.87 -4.72
N ASP A 290 4.15 15.68 -4.67
CA ASP A 290 4.67 16.44 -5.82
C ASP A 290 5.76 15.68 -6.61
N GLY A 291 6.15 14.48 -6.19
CA GLY A 291 7.18 13.65 -6.82
C GLY A 291 8.57 13.85 -6.23
N THR A 292 8.77 14.85 -5.38
CA THR A 292 10.07 15.12 -4.77
C THR A 292 10.34 14.19 -3.58
N GLY A 293 11.60 14.14 -3.13
CA GLY A 293 11.94 13.42 -1.90
C GLY A 293 11.73 11.90 -1.97
N LEU A 294 11.87 11.29 -3.14
CA LEU A 294 11.88 9.84 -3.27
C LEU A 294 13.02 9.26 -2.42
N VAL A 295 12.67 8.46 -1.43
CA VAL A 295 13.58 7.80 -0.51
C VAL A 295 13.23 6.32 -0.46
N LYS A 296 14.21 5.48 -0.72
CA LYS A 296 14.14 4.05 -0.41
C LYS A 296 14.23 3.86 1.10
N MET A 297 13.19 3.30 1.70
CA MET A 297 13.08 3.04 3.14
C MET A 297 13.65 1.69 3.53
N LEU A 298 13.49 0.69 2.66
CA LEU A 298 13.92 -0.69 2.91
C LEU A 298 14.26 -1.38 1.59
N ASP A 299 15.35 -2.14 1.59
CA ASP A 299 15.61 -3.19 0.60
C ASP A 299 15.15 -4.53 1.16
N PHE A 300 14.42 -5.30 0.37
CA PHE A 300 14.27 -6.73 0.62
C PHE A 300 15.53 -7.45 0.13
N SER A 301 15.95 -8.49 0.84
CA SER A 301 17.19 -9.23 0.56
C SER A 301 16.98 -10.75 0.63
N GLY A 302 15.74 -11.20 0.80
CA GLY A 302 15.37 -12.61 0.88
C GLY A 302 15.55 -13.17 2.28
N SER A 303 16.57 -14.02 2.48
CA SER A 303 16.68 -14.88 3.67
C SER A 303 16.76 -14.12 5.01
N THR A 304 17.05 -12.83 5.01
CA THR A 304 17.16 -12.00 6.22
C THR A 304 15.95 -11.10 6.47
N ASN A 305 15.17 -10.70 5.47
CA ASN A 305 14.04 -9.78 5.66
C ASN A 305 12.89 -9.94 4.63
N ALA A 306 12.74 -11.13 4.05
CA ALA A 306 11.75 -11.51 3.05
C ALA A 306 12.00 -10.95 1.63
N SER A 307 11.11 -11.28 0.68
CA SER A 307 11.29 -11.05 -0.75
C SER A 307 9.97 -10.75 -1.46
N TYR A 308 10.01 -9.88 -2.48
CA TYR A 308 8.88 -9.56 -3.35
C TYR A 308 7.67 -9.05 -2.56
N PRO A 309 7.69 -7.77 -2.15
CA PRO A 309 6.56 -7.15 -1.46
C PRO A 309 5.30 -7.21 -2.33
N GLY A 310 4.18 -7.58 -1.72
CA GLY A 310 2.88 -7.74 -2.37
C GLY A 310 2.18 -6.43 -2.73
N GLU A 311 0.89 -6.54 -3.08
CA GLU A 311 0.11 -5.49 -3.72
C GLU A 311 -0.17 -4.24 -2.90
N SER A 312 0.03 -4.21 -1.58
CA SER A 312 -0.39 -3.04 -0.81
C SER A 312 0.27 -2.97 0.56
N LEU A 313 0.46 -1.73 0.98
CA LEU A 313 0.79 -1.35 2.34
C LEU A 313 -0.48 -0.85 3.03
N ILE A 314 -0.52 -0.94 4.36
CA ILE A 314 -1.50 -0.24 5.18
C ILE A 314 -0.78 0.66 6.14
N TYR A 315 -1.24 1.89 6.22
CA TYR A 315 -0.78 2.81 7.24
C TYR A 315 -1.66 2.73 8.48
N GLU A 316 -1.05 2.28 9.57
CA GLU A 316 -1.64 2.31 10.92
C GLU A 316 -0.60 2.95 11.84
N ALA A 317 -0.75 4.26 12.04
CA ALA A 317 0.27 5.09 12.68
C ALA A 317 0.77 4.49 14.00
N PRO A 318 2.11 4.39 14.22
CA PRO A 318 3.21 4.90 13.40
C PRO A 318 3.85 3.86 12.45
N PHE A 319 3.10 2.85 12.01
CA PHE A 319 3.64 1.72 11.25
C PHE A 319 3.02 1.59 9.87
N LEU A 320 3.84 1.10 8.93
CA LEU A 320 3.36 0.48 7.70
C LEU A 320 3.32 -1.02 7.89
N TYR A 321 2.20 -1.63 7.53
CA TYR A 321 2.03 -3.07 7.48
C TYR A 321 1.97 -3.53 6.03
N GLY A 322 2.52 -4.70 5.74
CA GLY A 322 2.47 -5.27 4.41
C GLY A 322 2.78 -6.74 4.42
N MET A 323 2.71 -7.35 3.24
CA MET A 323 2.95 -8.77 3.05
C MET A 323 3.98 -8.99 1.95
N THR A 324 4.82 -10.01 2.10
CA THR A 324 5.68 -10.50 1.01
C THR A 324 5.17 -11.83 0.50
N THR A 325 5.54 -12.20 -0.73
CA THR A 325 5.16 -13.50 -1.29
C THR A 325 6.15 -14.61 -0.92
N THR A 326 7.43 -14.29 -0.70
CA THR A 326 8.48 -15.26 -0.33
C THR A 326 9.49 -14.69 0.69
N GLY A 327 10.54 -15.46 0.99
CA GLY A 327 11.68 -15.06 1.82
C GLY A 327 11.52 -15.21 3.34
N GLY A 328 10.41 -15.77 3.82
CA GLY A 328 10.25 -16.25 5.18
C GLY A 328 10.70 -17.71 5.38
N LEU A 329 10.26 -18.33 6.48
CA LEU A 329 10.58 -19.74 6.78
C LEU A 329 10.05 -20.65 5.66
N ASN A 330 10.92 -21.53 5.13
CA ASN A 330 10.65 -22.37 3.96
C ASN A 330 10.27 -21.58 2.69
N ASP A 331 10.81 -20.36 2.56
CA ASP A 331 10.55 -19.44 1.43
C ASP A 331 9.08 -19.00 1.29
N LEU A 332 8.32 -19.12 2.37
CA LEU A 332 6.94 -18.63 2.44
C LEU A 332 6.93 -17.13 2.75
N GLY A 333 6.00 -16.40 2.14
CA GLY A 333 5.77 -15.00 2.43
C GLY A 333 5.45 -14.69 3.89
N VAL A 334 5.76 -13.47 4.33
CA VAL A 334 5.57 -13.00 5.71
C VAL A 334 4.68 -11.76 5.77
N VAL A 335 4.02 -11.56 6.91
CA VAL A 335 3.49 -10.25 7.28
C VAL A 335 4.61 -9.47 7.95
N TYR A 336 4.88 -8.26 7.48
CA TYR A 336 5.89 -7.37 8.07
C TYR A 336 5.23 -6.08 8.58
N LYS A 337 5.93 -5.45 9.52
CA LYS A 337 5.63 -4.09 9.96
C LYS A 337 6.90 -3.26 9.96
N ILE A 338 6.81 -2.02 9.49
CA ILE A 338 7.93 -1.09 9.40
C ILE A 338 7.56 0.16 10.18
N GLY A 339 8.41 0.52 11.13
CA GLY A 339 8.29 1.78 11.83
C GLY A 339 8.48 2.93 10.86
N MET A 340 7.48 3.78 10.74
CA MET A 340 7.61 5.05 10.05
C MET A 340 8.26 5.98 11.05
N THR A 341 9.57 6.13 10.93
CA THR A 341 10.28 7.15 11.67
C THR A 341 9.76 8.50 11.20
N THR A 342 8.74 9.01 11.90
CA THR A 342 8.35 10.42 11.88
C THR A 342 9.50 11.20 12.48
N GLY A 343 10.55 11.49 11.70
CA GLY A 343 11.62 12.40 12.07
C GLY A 343 12.50 12.02 13.27
N PHE A 344 12.33 10.86 13.90
CA PHE A 344 13.22 10.37 14.94
C PHE A 344 13.95 9.15 14.42
N ASN A 345 15.23 9.31 14.05
CA ASN A 345 16.13 8.18 14.09
C ASN A 345 16.08 7.64 15.51
N ILE A 346 15.50 6.45 15.70
CA ILE A 346 15.82 5.66 16.87
C ILE A 346 17.32 5.46 16.76
N ILE A 347 18.02 6.06 17.70
CA ILE A 347 19.43 5.79 17.98
C ILE A 347 19.59 4.29 17.83
N ASP A 348 20.41 3.89 16.84
CA ASP A 348 20.65 2.52 16.46
C ASP A 348 20.76 1.68 17.73
N LYS A 349 20.14 0.48 17.78
CA LYS A 349 20.06 -0.33 19.01
C LYS A 349 21.44 -0.65 19.63
N GLY A 350 22.54 -0.33 18.95
CA GLY A 350 23.92 -0.36 19.44
C GLY A 350 24.51 0.95 19.98
N SER A 351 23.86 2.10 19.86
CA SER A 351 24.38 3.39 20.30
C SER A 351 23.94 3.71 21.74
N LYS A 352 24.90 3.85 22.66
CA LYS A 352 24.64 4.28 24.04
C LYS A 352 24.21 5.74 24.02
N PHE A 353 22.98 6.03 24.42
CA PHE A 353 22.50 7.42 24.58
C PHE A 353 21.76 7.58 25.89
N SER A 354 22.06 8.63 26.65
CA SER A 354 21.35 8.92 27.89
C SER A 354 21.24 10.42 28.16
N LEU A 355 20.13 10.81 28.78
CA LEU A 355 19.85 12.15 29.29
C LEU A 355 19.63 12.06 30.80
N ASN A 356 20.46 12.74 31.59
CA ASN A 356 20.35 12.71 33.04
C ASN A 356 20.74 14.07 33.67
N PRO A 357 19.90 14.65 34.55
CA PRO A 357 18.56 14.21 34.92
C PRO A 357 17.50 14.46 33.83
N ASN A 358 16.50 13.58 33.77
CA ASN A 358 15.27 13.79 33.00
C ASN A 358 14.08 13.22 33.82
N PRO A 359 13.15 14.04 34.33
CA PRO A 359 13.04 15.50 34.14
C PRO A 359 14.19 16.30 34.78
N THR A 360 14.51 17.48 34.23
CA THR A 360 15.49 18.42 34.82
C THR A 360 14.83 19.76 35.18
N SER A 361 15.49 20.53 36.05
CA SER A 361 15.11 21.91 36.41
C SER A 361 16.25 22.92 36.20
N GLY A 362 17.33 22.51 35.52
CA GLY A 362 18.49 23.37 35.32
C GLY A 362 19.33 22.88 34.16
N SER A 363 20.12 21.83 34.38
CA SER A 363 20.98 21.26 33.34
C SER A 363 20.63 19.83 32.99
N ILE A 364 20.92 19.44 31.75
CA ILE A 364 20.92 18.05 31.30
C ILE A 364 22.33 17.63 30.93
N ASN A 365 22.72 16.43 31.32
CA ASN A 365 23.90 15.77 30.78
C ASN A 365 23.47 14.86 29.64
N ILE A 366 24.16 14.95 28.52
CA ILE A 366 23.98 14.09 27.35
C ILE A 366 25.22 13.19 27.26
N SER A 367 25.00 11.88 27.38
CA SER A 367 26.00 10.87 27.00
C SER A 367 25.56 10.25 25.69
N THR A 368 26.48 10.09 24.73
CA THR A 368 26.19 9.49 23.43
C THR A 368 27.42 8.73 22.94
N SER A 369 27.24 7.66 22.16
CA SER A 369 28.32 7.01 21.43
C SER A 369 28.68 7.71 20.10
N LEU A 370 28.09 8.88 19.82
CA LEU A 370 28.47 9.72 18.70
C LEU A 370 29.82 10.40 18.97
N ASN A 371 30.69 10.42 17.97
CA ASN A 371 32.01 11.04 18.05
C ASN A 371 32.18 12.18 17.03
N GLY A 372 32.98 13.18 17.36
CA GLY A 372 33.32 14.30 16.47
C GLY A 372 32.46 15.55 16.65
N ILE A 373 32.63 16.53 15.75
CA ILE A 373 31.92 17.81 15.84
C ILE A 373 30.45 17.61 15.45
N GLN A 374 29.54 17.84 16.40
CA GLN A 374 28.10 17.75 16.21
C GLN A 374 27.43 19.08 16.54
N MET A 375 26.36 19.39 15.81
CA MET A 375 25.45 20.48 16.16
C MET A 375 24.40 19.92 17.13
N VAL A 376 24.30 20.51 18.32
CA VAL A 376 23.28 20.18 19.30
C VAL A 376 22.25 21.31 19.34
N SER A 377 20.98 21.03 19.06
CA SER A 377 19.89 21.98 19.15
C SER A 377 18.72 21.46 19.99
N ILE A 378 17.98 22.38 20.60
CA ILE A 378 16.76 22.08 21.36
C ILE A 378 15.62 22.92 20.79
N THR A 379 14.48 22.31 20.51
CA THR A 379 13.26 22.99 20.09
C THR A 379 12.13 22.77 21.10
N ASN A 380 11.18 23.70 21.17
CA ASN A 380 9.95 23.50 21.94
C ASN A 380 8.90 22.71 21.12
N ILE A 381 7.73 22.45 21.71
CA ILE A 381 6.62 21.74 21.05
C ILE A 381 6.09 22.40 19.77
N LEU A 382 6.39 23.68 19.55
CA LEU A 382 6.01 24.43 18.36
C LEU A 382 7.11 24.41 17.28
N GLY A 383 8.22 23.71 17.51
CA GLY A 383 9.36 23.65 16.60
C GLY A 383 10.28 24.88 16.67
N GLU A 384 10.07 25.79 17.61
CA GLU A 384 10.93 26.97 17.78
C GLU A 384 12.25 26.57 18.44
N GLU A 385 13.37 26.97 17.83
CA GLU A 385 14.72 26.72 18.36
C GLU A 385 14.97 27.57 19.61
N VAL A 386 15.20 26.90 20.75
CA VAL A 386 15.47 27.54 22.05
C VAL A 386 16.94 27.44 22.45
N PHE A 387 17.69 26.53 21.86
CA PHE A 387 19.12 26.36 22.07
C PHE A 387 19.78 25.79 20.81
N LYS A 388 20.99 26.25 20.50
CA LYS A 388 21.84 25.68 19.45
C LYS A 388 23.31 25.94 19.74
N LYS A 389 24.14 24.90 19.76
CA LYS A 389 25.59 25.03 19.96
C LYS A 389 26.35 23.82 19.39
N GLU A 390 27.56 24.08 18.87
CA GLU A 390 28.46 23.02 18.41
C GLU A 390 29.20 22.42 19.61
N TYR A 391 29.27 21.10 19.64
CA TYR A 391 30.02 20.33 20.61
C TYR A 391 30.94 19.34 19.88
N ILE A 392 32.11 19.09 20.45
CA ILE A 392 32.92 17.93 20.10
C ILE A 392 32.43 16.81 21.02
N LEU A 393 31.76 15.81 20.47
CA LEU A 393 31.25 14.66 21.22
C LEU A 393 32.29 13.55 21.26
N ASP A 394 32.34 12.86 22.39
CA ASP A 394 33.20 11.72 22.69
C ASP A 394 32.42 10.77 23.61
N GLU A 395 32.46 9.46 23.33
CA GLU A 395 31.74 8.43 24.09
C GLU A 395 32.04 8.46 25.59
N GLU A 396 33.24 8.87 26.00
CA GLU A 396 33.65 8.90 27.41
C GLU A 396 33.31 10.23 28.11
N LEU A 397 32.93 11.27 27.37
CA LEU A 397 32.77 12.63 27.92
C LEU A 397 31.34 13.16 27.69
N PRO A 398 30.46 13.10 28.70
CA PRO A 398 29.13 13.70 28.60
C PRO A 398 29.23 15.22 28.46
N ILE A 399 28.34 15.80 27.65
CA ILE A 399 28.19 17.24 27.55
C ILE A 399 27.07 17.73 28.46
N MET A 400 27.28 18.88 29.11
CA MET A 400 26.25 19.53 29.93
C MET A 400 25.63 20.70 29.14
N ILE A 401 24.31 20.75 29.14
CA ILE A 401 23.54 21.88 28.60
C ILE A 401 22.74 22.51 29.72
N ASP A 402 22.93 23.83 29.89
CA ASP A 402 22.14 24.64 30.81
C ASP A 402 20.85 25.10 30.11
N ILE A 403 19.73 24.74 30.71
CA ILE A 403 18.37 25.10 30.31
C ILE A 403 17.59 25.73 31.47
N SER A 404 18.27 26.26 32.49
CA SER A 404 17.65 26.87 33.67
C SER A 404 16.74 28.05 33.34
N ASP A 405 17.06 28.80 32.28
CA ASP A 405 16.25 29.92 31.79
C ASP A 405 15.03 29.48 30.95
N ARG A 406 14.80 28.18 30.77
CA ARG A 406 13.70 27.65 29.95
C ARG A 406 12.45 27.42 30.79
N LYS A 407 11.30 27.75 30.22
CA LYS A 407 10.00 27.47 30.84
C LYS A 407 9.84 25.95 31.03
N ALA A 408 9.13 25.53 32.07
CA ALA A 408 8.77 24.13 32.22
C ALA A 408 7.93 23.67 31.00
N GLY A 409 8.28 22.54 30.40
CA GLY A 409 7.61 22.03 29.21
C GLY A 409 8.31 20.83 28.59
N ILE A 410 7.74 20.33 27.49
CA ILE A 410 8.35 19.30 26.65
C ILE A 410 9.24 19.98 25.61
N TYR A 411 10.44 19.43 25.44
CA TYR A 411 11.44 19.91 24.49
C TYR A 411 11.98 18.74 23.67
N PHE A 412 12.39 19.02 22.44
CA PHE A 412 13.03 18.05 21.55
C PHE A 412 14.51 18.38 21.39
N LEU A 413 15.38 17.41 21.61
CA LEU A 413 16.83 17.51 21.44
C LEU A 413 17.23 16.89 20.09
N ASN A 414 18.03 17.61 19.30
CA ASN A 414 18.59 17.15 18.04
C ASN A 414 20.12 17.22 18.08
N ILE A 415 20.80 16.18 17.59
CA ILE A 415 22.26 16.04 17.53
C ILE A 415 22.63 15.53 16.14
N GLY A 416 23.39 16.30 15.36
CA GLY A 416 23.80 15.88 14.01
C GLY A 416 24.81 16.81 13.32
N ASN A 417 25.40 16.33 12.22
CA ASN A 417 26.37 17.09 11.43
C ASN A 417 25.69 18.19 10.60
N ARG A 418 26.42 19.28 10.34
CA ARG A 418 26.02 20.51 9.61
C ARG A 418 25.49 20.35 8.16
N THR A 419 25.12 19.16 7.71
CA THR A 419 24.78 18.87 6.30
C THR A 419 23.38 18.37 6.02
N GLU A 420 22.44 18.41 6.96
CA GLU A 420 21.02 18.51 6.59
C GLU A 420 20.68 19.98 6.30
N ARG A 421 21.12 20.45 5.13
CA ARG A 421 20.49 21.62 4.52
C ARG A 421 19.06 21.22 4.18
N ILE A 422 18.10 21.68 4.99
CA ILE A 422 16.79 22.03 4.44
C ILE A 422 17.06 23.18 3.47
N ILE A 423 17.27 22.85 2.20
CA ILE A 423 17.23 23.87 1.15
C ILE A 423 15.76 24.23 1.00
N LYS A 424 15.35 25.32 1.69
CA LYS A 424 14.17 26.08 1.27
C LYS A 424 14.57 26.84 0.01
N TYR A 425 13.94 26.51 -1.12
CA TYR A 425 13.56 27.50 -2.12
C TYR A 425 12.07 27.42 -2.31
#